data_AF-A0A965VSU3-F1
#
_entry.id   AF-A0A965VSU3-F1
#
_cell.length_a   1.000
_cell.length_b   1.000
_cell.length_c   1.000
_cell.angle_alpha   90.00
_cell.angle_beta   90.00
_cell.angle_gamma   90.00
#
_symmetry.space_group_name_H-M   'P 1'
#
loop_
_entity.id
_entity.type
_entity.pdbx_description
1 polymer ?
#
loop_
_entity_poly.entity_id
_entity_poly.type
_entity_poly.pdbx_seq_one_letter_code
_entity_poly.pdbx_strand_id
1 'polypeptide(L)'
;MKAFILAILLFAPIFALSTEDEVEKATPDEAVIVKGKDKTLTLPMGASRILQFPFAVGPVNLGDESVLKYERYKEKGVPEITKLMLTPKTPGTTDLTIHDTSGVPRISYSVRVTREDLGQVMSQLEELLGDIEGLKIRSVGGTVVLDGEIVLPKDMVRINRVVEALKERDTKKGSVPVKNLATISKLTMTILAERIEREIGSPEITVKVINNNLFLEGTAADDTEGDRAKEIARTYMPEVVVYKAKGDADVREKAEGGESGVPTIYDFLKTRRRASPPPAPDIKITVNFVELSNEYDKAFNFNWRPLSEDQSAVKFDSAAGEITSTLIATISGLLPKLSAQKTHQHARVLKQQQLIVKDKSDQPGTIDSSVDIYSSVLNANGVASLTQVPVQNSLKIKAATIDGSDSIDLGIQLSLGSVIGNNQGQPIVARNSLATTINIKNGDSAAIGGFAIDEALAGYNRAPTAAGASGAGAFGQNQNQNPNQSPLFNLNRSKAFDRRKQQYIIFVTPEVLKTASAGNEDMTRKFRLNSGEK
;
A
#
# COMPACT_ATOMS: atom_id res chain seq x y z
N MET A 1 -77.66 -12.45 -54.73
CA MET A 1 -78.33 -12.97 -53.53
C MET A 1 -77.65 -12.34 -52.32
N LYS A 2 -78.42 -11.60 -51.52
CA LYS A 2 -78.12 -10.96 -50.22
C LYS A 2 -77.13 -9.78 -50.16
N ALA A 3 -77.74 -8.60 -50.08
CA ALA A 3 -77.21 -7.35 -49.58
C ALA A 3 -76.97 -7.40 -48.07
N PHE A 4 -75.99 -6.63 -47.59
CA PHE A 4 -75.98 -6.12 -46.22
C PHE A 4 -75.48 -4.66 -46.23
N ILE A 5 -76.37 -3.80 -45.76
CA ILE A 5 -76.23 -2.37 -45.48
C ILE A 5 -75.76 -2.27 -44.02
N LEU A 6 -74.78 -1.42 -43.67
CA LEU A 6 -74.88 -0.53 -42.50
C LEU A 6 -73.72 0.49 -42.36
N ALA A 7 -74.14 1.76 -42.33
CA ALA A 7 -73.66 2.90 -41.53
C ALA A 7 -72.15 3.27 -41.52
N ILE A 8 -71.82 4.24 -42.38
CA ILE A 8 -70.69 5.16 -42.20
C ILE A 8 -71.17 6.34 -41.33
N LEU A 9 -70.62 6.46 -40.12
CA LEU A 9 -70.82 7.59 -39.22
C LEU A 9 -69.75 8.64 -39.52
N LEU A 10 -70.13 9.67 -40.28
CA LEU A 10 -69.36 10.90 -40.47
C LEU A 10 -69.47 11.73 -39.18
N PHE A 11 -68.41 11.74 -38.38
CA PHE A 11 -68.23 12.74 -37.32
C PHE A 11 -67.36 13.88 -37.86
N ALA A 12 -68.00 15.01 -38.17
CA ALA A 12 -67.33 16.26 -38.45
C ALA A 12 -66.78 16.84 -37.12
N PRO A 13 -65.51 17.27 -37.05
CA PRO A 13 -65.08 18.12 -35.95
C PRO A 13 -65.61 19.54 -36.20
N ILE A 14 -66.41 20.02 -35.26
CA ILE A 14 -66.82 21.42 -35.15
C ILE A 14 -65.56 22.21 -34.84
N PHE A 15 -65.02 22.92 -35.84
CA PHE A 15 -64.06 23.99 -35.65
C PHE A 15 -64.79 25.14 -34.94
N ALA A 16 -64.68 25.18 -33.61
CA ALA A 16 -64.96 26.38 -32.85
C ALA A 16 -63.77 27.32 -33.03
N LEU A 17 -63.98 28.36 -33.84
CA LEU A 17 -63.07 29.49 -34.02
C LEU A 17 -62.97 30.23 -32.67
N SER A 18 -61.96 29.88 -31.87
CA SER A 18 -61.60 30.69 -30.70
C SER A 18 -60.91 31.94 -31.20
N THR A 19 -61.55 33.08 -31.02
CA THR A 19 -60.94 34.40 -31.19
C THR A 19 -59.62 34.45 -30.42
N GLU A 20 -58.53 34.66 -31.16
CA GLU A 20 -57.23 35.03 -30.60
C GLU A 20 -57.40 36.33 -29.82
N ASP A 21 -57.36 36.25 -28.49
CA ASP A 21 -57.01 37.39 -27.67
C ASP A 21 -55.49 37.55 -27.79
N GLU A 22 -55.07 38.53 -28.59
CA GLU A 22 -53.70 39.03 -28.59
C GLU A 22 -53.33 39.43 -27.15
N VAL A 23 -52.36 38.74 -26.57
CA VAL A 23 -51.75 39.15 -25.31
C VAL A 23 -50.79 40.29 -25.63
N GLU A 24 -51.30 41.50 -25.57
CA GLU A 24 -50.53 42.73 -25.67
C GLU A 24 -49.48 42.78 -24.54
N LYS A 25 -48.20 42.90 -24.93
CA LYS A 25 -47.04 42.98 -24.03
C LYS A 25 -47.08 44.32 -23.28
N ALA A 26 -47.71 44.35 -22.10
CA ALA A 26 -47.82 45.57 -21.31
C ALA A 26 -46.54 45.83 -20.49
N THR A 27 -45.97 47.03 -20.68
CA THR A 27 -44.98 47.64 -19.78
C THR A 27 -45.69 48.19 -18.53
N PRO A 28 -44.98 48.44 -17.41
CA PRO A 28 -45.60 48.64 -16.09
C PRO A 28 -46.51 49.88 -15.92
N ASP A 29 -46.54 50.80 -16.89
CA ASP A 29 -47.17 52.13 -16.73
C ASP A 29 -48.43 52.38 -17.59
N GLU A 30 -48.90 51.40 -18.37
CA GLU A 30 -50.13 51.56 -19.18
C GLU A 30 -51.37 50.92 -18.56
N ALA A 31 -52.45 51.70 -18.47
CA ALA A 31 -53.71 51.28 -17.89
C ALA A 31 -54.57 50.51 -18.91
N VAL A 32 -54.91 49.25 -18.59
CA VAL A 32 -55.70 48.37 -19.47
C VAL A 32 -57.20 48.67 -19.34
N ILE A 33 -57.89 48.92 -20.47
CA ILE A 33 -59.34 49.16 -20.54
C ILE A 33 -60.11 47.84 -20.62
N VAL A 34 -61.11 47.63 -19.76
CA VAL A 34 -61.79 46.33 -19.64
C VAL A 34 -63.27 46.38 -20.04
N LYS A 35 -63.70 45.49 -20.95
CA LYS A 35 -65.11 45.16 -21.27
C LYS A 35 -65.37 43.65 -21.05
N GLY A 36 -66.46 43.27 -20.37
CA GLY A 36 -66.88 41.86 -20.14
C GLY A 36 -67.37 41.59 -18.70
N LYS A 37 -68.22 40.56 -18.49
CA LYS A 37 -68.82 40.24 -17.18
C LYS A 37 -67.93 39.39 -16.26
N ASP A 38 -67.17 38.44 -16.79
CA ASP A 38 -66.26 37.58 -15.99
C ASP A 38 -64.89 37.48 -16.68
N LYS A 39 -63.79 37.69 -15.93
CA LYS A 39 -62.41 37.61 -16.43
C LYS A 39 -61.48 36.90 -15.43
N THR A 40 -60.40 36.32 -15.91
CA THR A 40 -59.32 35.80 -15.06
C THR A 40 -58.16 36.81 -15.03
N LEU A 41 -57.53 36.97 -13.87
CA LEU A 41 -56.40 37.89 -13.70
C LEU A 41 -55.31 37.23 -12.86
N THR A 42 -54.09 37.14 -13.37
CA THR A 42 -52.93 36.63 -12.62
C THR A 42 -52.04 37.80 -12.21
N LEU A 43 -51.68 37.89 -10.93
CA LEU A 43 -50.81 38.94 -10.38
C LEU A 43 -49.63 38.32 -9.60
N PRO A 44 -48.37 38.64 -9.94
CA PRO A 44 -47.24 38.20 -9.14
C PRO A 44 -47.10 39.04 -7.86
N MET A 45 -46.70 38.41 -6.75
CA MET A 45 -46.45 39.10 -5.48
C MET A 45 -45.43 40.23 -5.64
N GLY A 46 -45.73 41.39 -5.03
CA GLY A 46 -44.85 42.57 -5.06
C GLY A 46 -45.04 43.49 -6.27
N ALA A 47 -45.77 43.07 -7.31
CA ALA A 47 -46.12 43.92 -8.44
C ALA A 47 -47.58 44.40 -8.32
N SER A 48 -47.78 45.69 -8.02
CA SER A 48 -49.12 46.28 -8.06
C SER A 48 -49.53 46.60 -9.49
N ARG A 49 -50.82 46.44 -9.81
CA ARG A 49 -51.36 46.72 -11.15
C ARG A 49 -52.56 47.66 -11.06
N ILE A 50 -52.60 48.67 -11.94
CA ILE A 50 -53.73 49.58 -12.05
C ILE A 50 -54.67 49.08 -13.16
N LEU A 51 -55.94 48.91 -12.84
CA LEU A 51 -57.01 48.59 -13.79
C LEU A 51 -57.84 49.84 -14.07
N GLN A 52 -58.17 50.08 -15.34
CA GLN A 52 -59.03 51.18 -15.76
C GLN A 52 -60.36 50.68 -16.31
N PHE A 53 -61.44 51.29 -15.84
CA PHE A 53 -62.80 50.91 -16.16
C PHE A 53 -63.49 51.99 -17.00
N PRO A 54 -64.33 51.60 -17.99
CA PRO A 54 -65.07 52.54 -18.82
C PRO A 54 -66.33 53.10 -18.12
N PHE A 55 -66.46 52.93 -16.80
CA PHE A 55 -67.58 53.37 -15.98
C PHE A 55 -67.10 53.82 -14.61
N ALA A 56 -67.92 54.62 -13.91
CA ALA A 56 -67.67 55.02 -12.54
C ALA A 56 -67.74 53.81 -11.60
N VAL A 57 -66.64 53.54 -10.92
CA VAL A 57 -66.48 52.42 -10.00
C VAL A 57 -67.30 52.67 -8.72
N GLY A 58 -68.32 51.86 -8.51
CA GLY A 58 -69.13 51.82 -7.30
C GLY A 58 -68.56 50.86 -6.24
N PRO A 59 -69.42 50.16 -5.48
CA PRO A 59 -68.98 49.15 -4.50
C PRO A 59 -68.08 48.08 -5.12
N VAL A 60 -67.01 47.71 -4.41
CA VAL A 60 -66.08 46.64 -4.81
C VAL A 60 -66.12 45.57 -3.73
N ASN A 61 -66.49 44.36 -4.13
CA ASN A 61 -66.52 43.20 -3.25
C ASN A 61 -65.28 42.36 -3.52
N LEU A 62 -64.48 42.15 -2.49
CA LEU A 62 -63.32 41.28 -2.54
C LEU A 62 -63.60 40.06 -1.64
N GLY A 63 -63.40 38.86 -2.17
CA GLY A 63 -63.62 37.62 -1.43
C GLY A 63 -62.67 37.46 -0.24
N ASP A 64 -61.36 37.46 -0.52
CA ASP A 64 -60.30 37.29 0.50
C ASP A 64 -59.31 38.47 0.49
N GLU A 65 -59.41 39.33 1.51
CA GLU A 65 -58.54 40.50 1.71
C GLU A 65 -57.12 40.17 2.18
N SER A 66 -56.86 38.91 2.54
CA SER A 66 -55.52 38.42 2.89
C SER A 66 -54.69 38.12 1.63
N VAL A 67 -55.35 37.78 0.52
CA VAL A 67 -54.73 37.45 -0.78
C VAL A 67 -54.45 38.71 -1.59
N LEU A 68 -55.41 39.63 -1.64
CA LEU A 68 -55.36 40.83 -2.48
C LEU A 68 -55.77 42.07 -1.68
N LYS A 69 -55.20 43.23 -2.02
CA LYS A 69 -55.69 44.54 -1.57
C LYS A 69 -56.09 45.34 -2.79
N TYR A 70 -57.13 46.16 -2.67
CA TYR A 70 -57.44 47.15 -3.68
C TYR A 70 -57.46 48.56 -3.07
N GLU A 71 -57.08 49.55 -3.86
CA GLU A 71 -57.17 50.97 -3.53
C GLU A 71 -57.81 51.71 -4.69
N ARG A 72 -58.74 52.62 -4.36
CA ARG A 72 -59.39 53.46 -5.36
C ARG A 72 -58.43 54.56 -5.79
N TYR A 73 -58.10 54.59 -7.08
CA TYR A 73 -57.17 55.58 -7.63
C TYR A 73 -57.97 56.73 -8.24
N LYS A 74 -57.92 57.90 -7.59
CA LYS A 74 -58.58 59.12 -8.07
C LYS A 74 -57.63 59.92 -8.95
N GLU A 75 -57.97 60.04 -10.22
CA GLU A 75 -57.20 60.82 -11.19
C GLU A 75 -57.50 62.32 -11.06
N LYS A 76 -56.46 63.16 -11.11
CA LYS A 76 -56.58 64.61 -10.95
C LYS A 76 -57.35 65.20 -12.13
N GLY A 77 -58.53 65.77 -11.87
CA GLY A 77 -59.39 66.39 -12.89
C GLY A 77 -60.58 65.55 -13.35
N VAL A 78 -60.69 64.29 -12.89
CA VAL A 78 -61.86 63.44 -13.16
C VAL A 78 -62.73 63.37 -11.89
N PRO A 79 -64.01 63.73 -11.95
CA PRO A 79 -64.89 63.72 -10.77
C PRO A 79 -65.20 62.29 -10.30
N GLU A 80 -65.26 61.34 -11.22
CA GLU A 80 -65.60 59.93 -10.96
C GLU A 80 -64.35 59.05 -10.82
N ILE A 81 -64.41 58.04 -9.96
CA ILE A 81 -63.31 57.07 -9.79
C ILE A 81 -63.46 56.01 -10.87
N THR A 82 -62.51 55.93 -11.80
CA THR A 82 -62.51 54.97 -12.91
C THR A 82 -61.34 54.00 -12.87
N LYS A 83 -60.42 54.16 -11.91
CA LYS A 83 -59.21 53.33 -11.77
C LYS A 83 -59.12 52.66 -10.40
N LEU A 84 -58.70 51.39 -10.37
CA LEU A 84 -58.38 50.66 -9.14
C LEU A 84 -56.94 50.17 -9.18
N MET A 85 -56.19 50.38 -8.12
CA MET A 85 -54.89 49.76 -7.92
C MET A 85 -55.04 48.48 -7.12
N LEU A 86 -54.57 47.37 -7.69
CA LEU A 86 -54.55 46.06 -7.05
C LEU A 86 -53.14 45.75 -6.55
N THR A 87 -53.01 45.48 -5.26
CA THR A 87 -51.75 45.12 -4.62
C THR A 87 -51.83 43.70 -4.07
N PRO A 88 -51.09 42.73 -4.66
CA PRO A 88 -51.07 41.35 -4.18
C PRO A 88 -50.36 41.24 -2.82
N LYS A 89 -50.96 40.53 -1.86
CA LYS A 89 -50.44 40.35 -0.50
C LYS A 89 -49.89 38.95 -0.26
N THR A 90 -50.72 37.93 -0.41
CA THR A 90 -50.33 36.52 -0.19
C THR A 90 -50.74 35.66 -1.39
N PRO A 91 -50.00 34.57 -1.69
CA PRO A 91 -50.34 33.68 -2.78
C PRO A 91 -51.66 32.96 -2.50
N GLY A 92 -52.54 32.94 -3.49
CA GLY A 92 -53.86 32.36 -3.35
C GLY A 92 -54.77 32.72 -4.52
N THR A 93 -56.02 32.31 -4.42
CA THR A 93 -57.07 32.67 -5.39
C THR A 93 -58.16 33.41 -4.63
N THR A 94 -58.57 34.57 -5.16
CA THR A 94 -59.68 35.36 -4.62
C THR A 94 -60.53 35.91 -5.75
N ASP A 95 -61.81 36.11 -5.49
CA ASP A 95 -62.71 36.74 -6.44
C ASP A 95 -62.85 38.23 -6.13
N LEU A 96 -62.94 39.06 -7.17
CA LEU A 96 -63.07 40.51 -7.09
C LEU A 96 -64.21 40.97 -8.00
N THR A 97 -65.33 41.43 -7.42
CA THR A 97 -66.49 41.91 -8.17
C THR A 97 -66.64 43.42 -8.04
N ILE A 98 -66.72 44.09 -9.19
CA ILE A 98 -66.75 45.54 -9.33
C ILE A 98 -68.13 45.95 -9.83
N HIS A 99 -68.78 46.84 -9.08
CA HIS A 99 -70.12 47.35 -9.39
C HIS A 99 -70.03 48.77 -9.97
N ASP A 100 -71.08 49.22 -10.66
CA ASP A 100 -71.26 50.63 -11.01
C ASP A 100 -71.81 51.46 -9.82
N THR A 101 -71.92 52.77 -10.00
CA THR A 101 -72.48 53.68 -8.98
C THR A 101 -73.94 53.39 -8.61
N SER A 102 -74.66 52.62 -9.43
CA SER A 102 -76.03 52.16 -9.16
C SER A 102 -76.08 50.82 -8.42
N GLY A 103 -74.92 50.25 -8.07
CA GLY A 103 -74.80 48.98 -7.34
C GLY A 103 -74.97 47.73 -8.20
N VAL A 104 -75.00 47.86 -9.53
CA VAL A 104 -75.11 46.71 -10.44
C VAL A 104 -73.72 46.12 -10.70
N PRO A 105 -73.50 44.81 -10.54
CA PRO A 105 -72.21 44.18 -10.83
C PRO A 105 -71.91 44.29 -12.33
N ARG A 106 -70.78 44.89 -12.67
CA ARG A 106 -70.35 45.11 -14.06
C ARG A 106 -69.28 44.12 -14.49
N ILE A 107 -68.32 43.81 -13.61
CA ILE A 107 -67.18 42.94 -13.91
C ILE A 107 -66.83 42.11 -12.67
N SER A 108 -66.66 40.80 -12.83
CA SER A 108 -66.07 39.90 -11.83
C SER A 108 -64.74 39.36 -12.32
N TYR A 109 -63.73 39.37 -11.45
CA TYR A 109 -62.44 38.74 -11.69
C TYR A 109 -62.25 37.54 -10.79
N SER A 110 -61.78 36.43 -11.36
CA SER A 110 -61.09 35.41 -10.57
C SER A 110 -59.59 35.74 -10.57
N VAL A 111 -59.10 36.26 -9.45
CA VAL A 111 -57.73 36.74 -9.29
C VAL A 111 -56.86 35.65 -8.69
N ARG A 112 -55.81 35.25 -9.40
CA ARG A 112 -54.78 34.33 -8.93
C ARG A 112 -53.51 35.10 -8.60
N VAL A 113 -53.11 35.11 -7.32
CA VAL A 113 -51.84 35.70 -6.90
C VAL A 113 -50.77 34.61 -6.88
N THR A 114 -49.74 34.77 -7.72
CA THR A 114 -48.58 33.86 -7.78
C THR A 114 -47.40 34.43 -7.01
N ARG A 115 -46.55 33.57 -6.45
CA ARG A 115 -45.32 34.03 -5.75
C ARG A 115 -44.30 34.64 -6.70
N GLU A 116 -44.19 34.06 -7.87
CA GLU A 116 -43.21 34.42 -8.89
C GLU A 116 -43.92 34.87 -10.16
N ASP A 117 -43.27 35.77 -10.87
CA ASP A 117 -43.66 36.11 -12.24
C ASP A 117 -43.03 35.10 -13.19
N LEU A 118 -43.83 34.12 -13.62
CA LEU A 118 -43.41 33.13 -14.60
C LEU A 118 -42.99 33.77 -15.92
N GLY A 119 -43.55 34.92 -16.30
CA GLY A 119 -43.15 35.65 -17.50
C GLY A 119 -41.73 36.20 -17.38
N GLN A 120 -41.37 36.71 -16.20
CA GLN A 120 -40.01 37.16 -15.92
C GLN A 120 -39.02 35.99 -15.91
N VAL A 121 -39.38 34.86 -15.28
CA VAL A 121 -38.54 33.65 -15.27
C VAL A 121 -38.34 33.10 -16.68
N MET A 122 -39.39 33.08 -17.51
CA MET A 122 -39.30 32.68 -18.92
C MET A 122 -38.37 33.59 -19.70
N SER A 123 -38.55 34.92 -19.60
CA SER A 123 -37.68 35.87 -20.31
C SER A 123 -36.20 35.72 -19.92
N GLN A 124 -35.91 35.46 -18.65
CA GLN A 124 -34.54 35.20 -18.18
C GLN A 124 -33.99 33.88 -18.73
N LEU A 125 -34.80 32.82 -18.74
CA LEU A 125 -34.38 31.54 -19.31
C LEU A 125 -34.17 31.63 -20.82
N GLU A 126 -34.99 32.39 -21.54
CA GLU A 126 -34.88 32.62 -22.98
C GLU A 126 -33.64 33.45 -23.32
N GLU A 127 -33.31 34.46 -22.51
CA GLU A 127 -32.09 35.24 -22.63
C GLU A 127 -30.82 34.40 -22.36
N LEU A 128 -30.88 33.51 -21.37
CA LEU A 128 -29.71 32.72 -20.94
C LEU A 128 -29.51 31.41 -21.72
N LEU A 129 -30.57 30.82 -22.27
CA LEU A 129 -30.56 29.48 -22.87
C LEU A 129 -31.21 29.43 -24.28
N GLY A 130 -31.74 30.54 -24.80
CA GLY A 130 -32.41 30.57 -26.11
C GLY A 130 -31.49 30.31 -27.30
N ASP A 131 -30.17 30.41 -27.10
CA ASP A 131 -29.14 30.08 -28.10
C ASP A 131 -28.86 28.57 -28.20
N ILE A 132 -29.42 27.75 -27.31
CA ILE A 132 -29.17 26.31 -27.28
C ILE A 132 -30.05 25.60 -28.30
N GLU A 133 -29.41 24.96 -29.26
CA GLU A 133 -30.09 24.19 -30.30
C GLU A 133 -30.84 22.99 -29.71
N GLY A 134 -32.11 22.84 -30.10
CA GLY A 134 -32.96 21.73 -29.68
C GLY A 134 -33.65 21.93 -28.33
N LEU A 135 -33.35 23.01 -27.59
CA LEU A 135 -34.03 23.35 -26.33
C LEU A 135 -35.37 24.07 -26.59
N LYS A 136 -36.42 23.63 -25.90
CA LYS A 136 -37.76 24.25 -25.89
C LYS A 136 -38.11 24.65 -24.47
N ILE A 137 -38.46 25.93 -24.29
CA ILE A 137 -38.85 26.51 -23.01
C ILE A 137 -40.37 26.73 -23.05
N ARG A 138 -41.11 26.09 -22.14
CA ARG A 138 -42.58 26.19 -22.10
C ARG A 138 -43.11 26.34 -20.68
N SER A 139 -44.24 27.01 -20.51
CA SER A 139 -44.92 27.14 -19.21
C SER A 139 -46.09 26.16 -19.20
N VAL A 140 -46.06 25.22 -18.26
CA VAL A 140 -47.07 24.18 -18.11
C VAL A 140 -47.51 24.12 -16.65
N GLY A 141 -48.79 24.39 -16.38
CA GLY A 141 -49.37 24.23 -15.05
C GLY A 141 -48.72 25.08 -13.96
N GLY A 142 -48.18 26.25 -14.29
CA GLY A 142 -47.47 27.12 -13.34
C GLY A 142 -46.01 26.72 -13.07
N THR A 143 -45.43 25.86 -13.90
CA THR A 143 -44.01 25.45 -13.88
C THR A 143 -43.40 25.71 -15.26
N VAL A 144 -42.19 26.24 -15.31
CA VAL A 144 -41.41 26.31 -16.54
C VAL A 144 -40.73 24.97 -16.78
N VAL A 145 -41.00 24.36 -17.92
CA VAL A 145 -40.44 23.09 -18.34
C VAL A 145 -39.44 23.36 -19.46
N LEU A 146 -38.21 22.92 -19.25
CA LEU A 146 -37.15 22.87 -20.24
C LEU A 146 -37.17 21.47 -20.85
N ASP A 147 -37.47 21.37 -22.14
CA ASP A 147 -37.72 20.10 -22.83
C ASP A 147 -37.02 20.13 -24.20
N GLY A 148 -36.66 18.96 -24.74
CA GLY A 148 -36.01 18.84 -26.05
C GLY A 148 -34.72 18.03 -26.05
N GLU A 149 -34.23 17.77 -27.26
CA GLU A 149 -33.00 17.01 -27.51
C GLU A 149 -31.84 17.97 -27.80
N ILE A 150 -30.90 18.06 -26.88
CA ILE A 150 -29.74 18.94 -26.95
C ILE A 150 -28.65 18.30 -27.79
N VAL A 151 -28.12 19.05 -28.76
CA VAL A 151 -27.11 18.54 -29.69
C VAL A 151 -25.73 18.46 -29.04
N LEU A 152 -25.37 19.39 -28.15
CA LEU A 152 -24.04 19.44 -27.53
C LEU A 152 -24.08 19.11 -26.02
N PRO A 153 -23.22 18.21 -25.50
CA PRO A 153 -23.16 17.92 -24.06
C PRO A 153 -22.80 19.14 -23.19
N LYS A 154 -21.99 20.07 -23.72
CA LYS A 154 -21.61 21.31 -23.03
C LYS A 154 -22.83 22.17 -22.70
N ASP A 155 -23.81 22.19 -23.58
CA ASP A 155 -25.03 22.99 -23.40
C ASP A 155 -25.93 22.38 -22.32
N MET A 156 -25.94 21.05 -22.17
CA MET A 156 -26.62 20.39 -21.05
C MET A 156 -26.05 20.83 -19.69
N VAL A 157 -24.73 20.98 -19.59
CA VAL A 157 -24.10 21.50 -18.37
C VAL A 157 -24.46 22.96 -18.14
N ARG A 158 -24.54 23.79 -19.19
CA ARG A 158 -25.01 25.17 -19.08
C ARG A 158 -26.46 25.23 -18.58
N ILE A 159 -27.35 24.42 -19.15
CA ILE A 159 -28.76 24.33 -18.71
C ILE A 159 -28.83 23.98 -17.22
N ASN A 160 -28.14 22.92 -16.80
CA ASN A 160 -28.16 22.48 -15.41
C ASN A 160 -27.63 23.58 -14.47
N ARG A 161 -26.52 24.25 -14.82
CA ARG A 161 -25.98 25.36 -14.01
C ARG A 161 -26.93 26.54 -13.90
N VAL A 162 -27.60 26.92 -14.99
CA VAL A 162 -28.58 28.02 -14.98
C VAL A 162 -29.80 27.65 -14.14
N VAL A 163 -30.30 26.42 -14.27
CA VAL A 163 -31.43 25.92 -13.46
C VAL A 163 -31.06 25.88 -11.97
N GLU A 164 -29.86 25.42 -11.63
CA GLU A 164 -29.35 25.42 -10.25
C GLU A 164 -29.20 26.85 -9.70
N ALA A 165 -28.59 27.76 -10.45
CA ALA A 165 -28.43 29.16 -10.03
C ALA A 165 -29.77 29.87 -9.78
N LEU A 166 -30.80 29.56 -10.57
CA LEU A 166 -32.15 30.07 -10.35
C LEU A 166 -32.79 29.48 -9.08
N LYS A 167 -32.53 28.19 -8.78
CA LYS A 167 -33.00 27.56 -7.54
C LYS A 167 -32.30 28.09 -6.30
N GLU A 168 -31.02 28.42 -6.38
CA GLU A 168 -30.20 28.91 -5.24
C GLU A 168 -30.51 30.36 -4.84
N ARG A 169 -31.06 31.17 -5.76
CA ARG A 169 -31.40 32.58 -5.51
C ARG A 169 -32.35 32.77 -4.32
N ASP A 170 -33.17 31.77 -3.98
CA ASP A 170 -34.17 31.87 -2.91
C ASP A 170 -33.99 30.80 -1.80
N THR A 171 -32.95 30.97 -0.98
CA THR A 171 -32.62 30.09 0.16
C THR A 171 -33.68 30.02 1.29
N LYS A 172 -34.76 30.81 1.23
CA LYS A 172 -35.83 30.84 2.25
C LYS A 172 -37.23 30.50 1.73
N LYS A 173 -37.45 30.34 0.42
CA LYS A 173 -38.80 30.22 -0.15
C LYS A 173 -38.79 29.17 -1.26
N GLY A 174 -39.70 28.20 -1.17
CA GLY A 174 -39.66 26.96 -1.95
C GLY A 174 -39.43 27.15 -3.44
N SER A 175 -38.38 26.50 -3.93
CA SER A 175 -38.03 26.17 -5.32
C SER A 175 -38.78 26.94 -6.42
N VAL A 176 -38.07 27.81 -7.12
CA VAL A 176 -38.46 28.29 -8.46
C VAL A 176 -38.97 27.10 -9.27
N PRO A 177 -40.16 27.15 -9.87
CA PRO A 177 -40.81 26.00 -10.49
C PRO A 177 -40.22 25.80 -11.89
N VAL A 178 -38.93 25.47 -11.98
CA VAL A 178 -38.24 25.10 -13.22
C VAL A 178 -37.89 23.61 -13.17
N LYS A 179 -38.37 22.85 -14.16
CA LYS A 179 -38.03 21.44 -14.34
C LYS A 179 -37.23 21.26 -15.62
N ASN A 180 -36.05 20.66 -15.50
CA ASN A 180 -35.26 20.23 -16.65
C ASN A 180 -35.64 18.79 -17.03
N LEU A 181 -36.20 18.61 -18.22
CA LEU A 181 -36.49 17.33 -18.86
C LEU A 181 -35.70 17.14 -20.16
N ALA A 182 -34.84 18.09 -20.51
CA ALA A 182 -34.03 18.01 -21.72
C ALA A 182 -33.05 16.84 -21.62
N THR A 183 -32.85 16.16 -22.75
CA THR A 183 -31.90 15.04 -22.90
C THR A 183 -30.90 15.36 -23.99
N ILE A 184 -29.75 14.69 -23.99
CA ILE A 184 -28.82 14.79 -25.12
C ILE A 184 -29.38 13.97 -26.28
N SER A 185 -29.24 14.45 -27.51
CA SER A 185 -29.67 13.69 -28.68
C SER A 185 -28.92 12.35 -28.77
N LYS A 186 -29.68 11.29 -29.09
CA LYS A 186 -29.13 9.94 -29.28
C LYS A 186 -28.04 9.93 -30.37
N LEU A 187 -28.19 10.74 -31.42
CA LEU A 187 -27.22 10.84 -32.50
C LEU A 187 -25.87 11.34 -31.98
N THR A 188 -25.88 12.41 -31.17
CA THR A 188 -24.67 12.94 -30.54
C THR A 188 -23.99 11.88 -29.68
N MET A 189 -24.76 11.16 -28.88
CA MET A 189 -24.21 10.11 -28.02
C MET A 189 -23.54 8.99 -28.83
N THR A 190 -24.12 8.60 -29.97
CA THR A 190 -23.51 7.61 -30.86
C THR A 190 -22.21 8.13 -31.47
N ILE A 191 -22.17 9.39 -31.93
CA ILE A 191 -20.96 10.00 -32.48
C ILE A 191 -19.85 10.10 -31.42
N LEU A 192 -20.22 10.42 -30.18
CA LEU A 192 -19.27 10.43 -29.06
C LEU A 192 -18.75 9.03 -28.75
N ALA A 193 -19.62 8.02 -28.72
CA ALA A 193 -19.23 6.64 -28.51
C ALA A 193 -18.20 6.19 -29.58
N GLU A 194 -18.50 6.40 -30.86
CA GLU A 194 -17.60 6.10 -31.97
C GLU A 194 -16.27 6.87 -31.88
N ARG A 195 -16.31 8.13 -31.42
CA ARG A 195 -15.09 8.91 -31.23
C ARG A 195 -14.24 8.36 -30.10
N ILE A 196 -14.86 7.98 -28.98
CA ILE A 196 -14.17 7.39 -27.83
C ILE A 196 -13.55 6.04 -28.23
N GLU A 197 -14.29 5.16 -28.92
CA GLU A 197 -13.75 3.90 -29.43
C GLU A 197 -12.50 4.12 -30.30
N ARG A 198 -12.56 5.10 -31.21
CA ARG A 198 -11.43 5.43 -32.10
C ARG A 198 -10.21 5.92 -31.33
N GLU A 199 -10.39 6.68 -30.26
CA GLU A 199 -9.30 7.25 -29.45
C GLU A 199 -8.71 6.24 -28.47
N ILE A 200 -9.51 5.29 -27.99
CA ILE A 200 -9.00 4.12 -27.26
C ILE A 200 -8.08 3.31 -28.17
N GLY A 201 -8.49 3.10 -29.42
CA GLY A 201 -7.64 2.48 -30.45
C GLY A 201 -7.45 0.97 -30.30
N SER A 202 -8.22 0.33 -29.40
CA SER A 202 -8.15 -1.10 -29.13
C SER A 202 -9.34 -1.82 -29.77
N PRO A 203 -9.13 -2.83 -30.63
CA PRO A 203 -10.22 -3.50 -31.34
C PRO A 203 -11.09 -4.38 -30.43
N GLU A 204 -10.60 -4.73 -29.25
CA GLU A 204 -11.32 -5.54 -28.25
C GLU A 204 -12.16 -4.71 -27.27
N ILE A 205 -12.11 -3.37 -27.37
CA ILE A 205 -12.85 -2.44 -26.50
C ILE A 205 -13.85 -1.67 -27.36
N THR A 206 -15.13 -1.70 -26.96
CA THR A 206 -16.23 -1.01 -27.64
C THR A 206 -17.04 -0.18 -26.66
N VAL A 207 -17.65 0.88 -27.15
CA VAL A 207 -18.48 1.82 -26.39
C VAL A 207 -19.89 1.82 -26.97
N LYS A 208 -20.87 1.43 -26.14
CA LYS A 208 -22.29 1.41 -26.54
C LYS A 208 -23.09 2.47 -25.81
N VAL A 209 -24.08 3.03 -26.52
CA VAL A 209 -25.06 3.96 -25.94
C VAL A 209 -26.30 3.20 -25.49
N ILE A 210 -26.59 3.21 -24.18
CA ILE A 210 -27.78 2.58 -23.60
C ILE A 210 -28.43 3.57 -22.63
N ASN A 211 -29.72 3.87 -22.84
CA ASN A 211 -30.49 4.79 -21.98
C ASN A 211 -29.78 6.13 -21.72
N ASN A 212 -29.23 6.74 -22.77
CA ASN A 212 -28.48 8.00 -22.70
C ASN A 212 -27.19 7.95 -21.85
N ASN A 213 -26.64 6.76 -21.62
CA ASN A 213 -25.36 6.51 -20.96
C ASN A 213 -24.41 5.77 -21.89
N LEU A 214 -23.11 5.85 -21.60
CA LEU A 214 -22.07 5.12 -22.33
C LEU A 214 -21.62 3.90 -21.52
N PHE A 215 -21.48 2.77 -22.20
CA PHE A 215 -21.05 1.50 -21.63
C PHE A 215 -19.73 1.12 -22.30
N LEU A 216 -18.63 1.11 -21.54
CA LEU A 216 -17.35 0.57 -22.02
C LEU A 216 -17.37 -0.94 -21.78
N GLU A 217 -17.45 -1.71 -22.84
CA GLU A 217 -17.43 -3.17 -22.79
C GLU A 217 -16.26 -3.72 -23.60
N GLY A 218 -15.78 -4.89 -23.23
CA GLY A 218 -14.68 -5.53 -23.95
C GLY A 218 -13.65 -6.15 -23.04
N THR A 219 -12.52 -6.50 -23.64
CA THR A 219 -11.37 -7.07 -22.93
C THR A 219 -10.14 -6.21 -23.16
N ALA A 220 -9.56 -5.70 -22.07
CA ALA A 220 -8.25 -5.04 -22.09
C ALA A 220 -7.14 -6.09 -21.92
N ALA A 221 -6.00 -5.88 -22.58
CA ALA A 221 -4.85 -6.76 -22.51
C ALA A 221 -4.22 -6.77 -21.12
N ASP A 222 -4.24 -5.62 -20.43
CA ASP A 222 -3.79 -5.47 -19.06
C ASP A 222 -4.57 -4.36 -18.32
N ASP A 223 -4.29 -4.22 -17.02
CA ASP A 223 -4.95 -3.22 -16.18
C ASP A 223 -4.62 -1.79 -16.62
N THR A 224 -3.43 -1.55 -17.20
CA THR A 224 -3.00 -0.22 -17.65
C THR A 224 -3.77 0.27 -18.88
N GLU A 225 -4.04 -0.63 -19.83
CA GLU A 225 -4.88 -0.36 -20.98
C GLU A 225 -6.33 -0.10 -20.55
N GLY A 226 -6.85 -0.89 -19.60
CA GLY A 226 -8.19 -0.70 -19.04
C GLY A 226 -8.35 0.66 -18.38
N ASP A 227 -7.39 1.06 -17.54
CA ASP A 227 -7.41 2.37 -16.86
C ASP A 227 -7.26 3.54 -17.84
N ARG A 228 -6.40 3.39 -18.85
CA ARG A 228 -6.26 4.39 -19.91
C ARG A 228 -7.57 4.57 -20.70
N ALA A 229 -8.25 3.47 -21.04
CA ALA A 229 -9.51 3.54 -21.78
C ALA A 229 -10.59 4.28 -20.99
N LYS A 230 -10.67 4.05 -19.68
CA LYS A 230 -11.58 4.78 -18.77
C LYS A 230 -11.29 6.28 -18.75
N GLU A 231 -10.03 6.66 -18.63
CA GLU A 231 -9.63 8.07 -18.55
C GLU A 231 -9.91 8.83 -19.85
N ILE A 232 -9.65 8.18 -21.00
CA ILE A 232 -10.02 8.72 -22.31
C ILE A 232 -11.52 8.98 -22.38
N ALA A 233 -12.34 7.99 -22.01
CA ALA A 233 -13.80 8.15 -22.03
C ALA A 233 -14.27 9.28 -21.11
N ARG A 234 -13.71 9.39 -19.90
CA ARG A 234 -14.03 10.46 -18.94
C ARG A 234 -13.74 11.85 -19.50
N THR A 235 -12.67 12.01 -20.26
CA THR A 235 -12.28 13.30 -20.86
C THR A 235 -13.32 13.83 -21.87
N TYR A 236 -14.07 12.95 -22.54
CA TYR A 236 -15.12 13.33 -23.48
C TYR A 236 -16.43 13.73 -22.80
N MET A 237 -16.58 13.46 -21.50
CA MET A 237 -17.75 13.85 -20.73
C MET A 237 -17.49 15.16 -19.98
N PRO A 238 -18.48 16.06 -19.94
CA PRO A 238 -18.29 17.32 -19.24
C PRO A 238 -18.32 17.07 -17.72
N GLU A 239 -17.36 17.66 -17.00
CA GLU A 239 -17.31 17.57 -15.55
C GLU A 239 -18.54 18.26 -14.92
N VAL A 240 -19.29 17.49 -14.13
CA VAL A 240 -20.36 18.02 -13.31
C VAL A 240 -19.78 18.41 -11.96
N VAL A 241 -19.40 19.67 -11.82
CA VAL A 241 -18.98 20.22 -10.52
C VAL A 241 -20.23 20.47 -9.68
N VAL A 242 -20.46 19.64 -8.66
CA VAL A 242 -21.51 19.87 -7.67
C VAL A 242 -20.96 20.81 -6.60
N TYR A 243 -21.35 22.07 -6.64
CA TYR A 243 -21.00 23.00 -5.56
C TYR A 243 -21.97 22.77 -4.40
N LYS A 244 -21.46 22.30 -3.26
CA LYS A 244 -22.26 22.32 -2.02
C LYS A 244 -22.25 23.74 -1.43
N ALA A 245 -23.43 24.25 -1.15
CA ALA A 245 -23.64 25.45 -0.34
C ALA A 245 -23.25 25.20 1.14
N LYS A 246 -21.94 25.19 1.43
CA LYS A 246 -21.26 25.64 2.67
C LYS A 246 -19.83 25.07 2.72
N GLY A 247 -18.87 25.93 2.41
CA GLY A 247 -17.62 26.08 3.15
C GLY A 247 -16.55 24.98 3.12
N ASP A 248 -16.78 23.82 2.52
CA ASP A 248 -15.72 22.81 2.38
C ASP A 248 -15.89 22.05 1.05
N ALA A 249 -14.87 22.14 0.20
CA ALA A 249 -14.87 21.58 -1.15
C ALA A 249 -14.42 20.11 -1.12
N ASP A 250 -15.24 19.24 -0.54
CA ASP A 250 -15.08 17.80 -0.76
C ASP A 250 -15.63 17.43 -2.13
N VAL A 251 -14.73 17.16 -3.07
CA VAL A 251 -15.04 16.52 -4.36
C VAL A 251 -15.52 15.11 -4.06
N ARG A 252 -16.84 14.89 -3.98
CA ARG A 252 -17.40 13.53 -3.98
C ARG A 252 -17.71 13.13 -5.42
N GLU A 253 -17.30 11.92 -5.77
CA GLU A 253 -17.75 11.25 -6.99
C GLU A 253 -19.29 11.17 -7.00
N LYS A 254 -19.87 11.55 -8.13
CA LYS A 254 -21.32 11.63 -8.37
C LYS A 254 -21.95 10.26 -8.12
N ALA A 255 -23.13 10.24 -7.51
CA ALA A 255 -23.91 9.01 -7.36
C ALA A 255 -24.17 8.38 -8.73
N GLU A 256 -23.90 7.08 -8.85
CA GLU A 256 -24.26 6.25 -9.99
C GLU A 256 -25.77 6.34 -10.23
N GLY A 257 -26.17 7.17 -11.18
CA GLY A 257 -27.57 7.42 -11.48
C GLY A 257 -27.70 8.71 -12.27
N GLY A 258 -28.16 8.60 -13.52
CA GLY A 258 -28.40 9.73 -14.42
C GLY A 258 -29.54 10.64 -13.97
N GLU A 259 -29.43 11.27 -12.80
CA GLU A 259 -30.27 12.40 -12.44
C GLU A 259 -29.81 13.64 -13.21
N SER A 260 -30.78 14.32 -13.84
CA SER A 260 -30.64 15.58 -14.60
C SER A 260 -30.04 15.50 -16.01
N GLY A 261 -30.24 14.38 -16.73
CA GLY A 261 -30.01 14.31 -18.18
C GLY A 261 -28.53 14.30 -18.61
N VAL A 262 -27.59 14.26 -17.66
CA VAL A 262 -26.15 14.14 -17.95
C VAL A 262 -25.78 12.66 -18.14
N PRO A 263 -25.14 12.29 -19.26
CA PRO A 263 -24.70 10.93 -19.52
C PRO A 263 -23.65 10.47 -18.51
N THR A 264 -23.75 9.22 -18.08
CA THR A 264 -22.76 8.55 -17.23
C THR A 264 -22.02 7.48 -18.01
N ILE A 265 -20.76 7.25 -17.67
CA ILE A 265 -19.95 6.18 -18.21
C ILE A 265 -19.95 5.00 -17.24
N TYR A 266 -20.35 3.83 -17.71
CA TYR A 266 -20.27 2.58 -16.97
C TYR A 266 -19.10 1.72 -17.46
N ASP A 267 -18.27 1.25 -16.52
CA ASP A 267 -17.14 0.38 -16.79
C ASP A 267 -17.55 -1.10 -16.71
N PHE A 268 -17.47 -1.80 -17.83
CA PHE A 268 -17.64 -3.25 -17.94
C PHE A 268 -16.43 -3.92 -18.59
N LEU A 269 -15.25 -3.29 -18.55
CA LEU A 269 -14.03 -3.86 -19.10
C LEU A 269 -13.55 -5.04 -18.26
N LYS A 270 -13.15 -6.11 -18.95
CA LYS A 270 -12.46 -7.26 -18.33
C LYS A 270 -10.98 -7.17 -18.65
N THR A 271 -10.10 -7.33 -17.66
CA THR A 271 -8.66 -7.39 -17.91
C THR A 271 -8.20 -8.83 -18.02
N ARG A 272 -7.41 -9.16 -19.04
CA ARG A 272 -6.73 -10.46 -19.09
C ARG A 272 -5.67 -10.45 -17.99
N ARG A 273 -5.96 -11.13 -16.87
CA ARG A 273 -4.97 -11.29 -15.81
C ARG A 273 -3.70 -11.89 -16.42
N ARG A 274 -2.59 -11.15 -16.33
CA ARG A 274 -1.26 -11.68 -16.64
C ARG A 274 -1.11 -12.99 -15.88
N ALA A 275 -0.78 -14.08 -16.57
CA ALA A 275 -0.54 -15.36 -15.94
C ALA A 275 0.44 -15.14 -14.78
N SER A 276 0.09 -15.66 -13.58
CA SER A 276 0.92 -15.51 -12.39
C SER A 276 2.37 -15.85 -12.74
N PRO A 277 3.35 -15.03 -12.34
CA PRO A 277 4.75 -15.35 -12.59
C PRO A 277 5.02 -16.79 -12.15
N PRO A 278 5.76 -17.58 -12.95
CA PRO A 278 6.11 -18.93 -12.55
C PRO A 278 6.74 -18.88 -11.14
N PRO A 279 6.45 -19.86 -10.27
CA PRO A 279 6.98 -19.86 -8.92
C PRO A 279 8.50 -19.73 -8.97
N ALA A 280 9.04 -18.83 -8.16
CA ALA A 280 10.48 -18.64 -8.05
C ALA A 280 11.15 -19.97 -7.68
N PRO A 281 12.26 -20.37 -8.34
CA PRO A 281 12.92 -21.62 -8.04
C PRO A 281 13.55 -21.58 -6.65
N ASP A 282 13.76 -22.76 -6.07
CA ASP A 282 14.51 -22.90 -4.82
C ASP A 282 15.99 -23.14 -5.14
N ILE A 283 16.90 -22.65 -4.30
CA ILE A 283 18.34 -22.77 -4.48
C ILE A 283 18.90 -23.57 -3.29
N LYS A 284 19.49 -24.74 -3.58
CA LYS A 284 20.22 -25.57 -2.63
C LYS A 284 21.64 -25.06 -2.51
N ILE A 285 22.04 -24.60 -1.34
CA ILE A 285 23.41 -24.19 -1.05
C ILE A 285 24.07 -25.25 -0.17
N THR A 286 25.21 -25.75 -0.62
CA THR A 286 26.08 -26.63 0.14
C THR A 286 27.33 -25.88 0.58
N VAL A 287 27.61 -25.87 1.88
CA VAL A 287 28.83 -25.31 2.46
C VAL A 287 29.69 -26.43 3.02
N ASN A 288 30.93 -26.54 2.55
CA ASN A 288 31.90 -27.51 3.03
C ASN A 288 33.05 -26.80 3.75
N PHE A 289 33.29 -27.20 4.99
CA PHE A 289 34.40 -26.75 5.81
C PHE A 289 35.47 -27.83 5.82
N VAL A 290 36.66 -27.49 5.31
CA VAL A 290 37.80 -28.39 5.24
C VAL A 290 38.89 -27.84 6.14
N GLU A 291 39.27 -28.61 7.16
CA GLU A 291 40.40 -28.33 8.01
C GLU A 291 41.44 -29.45 7.89
N LEU A 292 42.69 -29.06 7.67
CA LEU A 292 43.84 -29.95 7.67
C LEU A 292 44.88 -29.40 8.64
N SER A 293 45.19 -30.16 9.69
CA SER A 293 46.27 -29.85 10.61
C SER A 293 47.36 -30.93 10.58
N ASN A 294 48.61 -30.48 10.66
CA ASN A 294 49.79 -31.30 10.73
C ASN A 294 50.74 -30.67 11.73
N GLU A 295 51.02 -31.40 12.80
CA GLU A 295 51.88 -30.96 13.89
C GLU A 295 53.07 -31.91 14.01
N TYR A 296 54.26 -31.34 14.10
CA TYR A 296 55.50 -32.07 14.24
C TYR A 296 56.33 -31.50 15.38
N ASP A 297 56.47 -32.30 16.42
CA ASP A 297 57.32 -31.99 17.57
C ASP A 297 58.53 -32.93 17.58
N LYS A 298 59.71 -32.35 17.72
CA LYS A 298 60.96 -33.07 17.94
C LYS A 298 61.75 -32.41 19.04
N ALA A 299 62.02 -33.20 20.07
CA ALA A 299 62.68 -32.79 21.27
C ALA A 299 63.89 -33.69 21.56
N PHE A 300 65.00 -33.06 21.92
CA PHE A 300 66.18 -33.71 22.47
C PHE A 300 66.68 -32.89 23.65
N ASN A 301 66.89 -33.54 24.79
CA ASN A 301 67.44 -32.92 25.98
C ASN A 301 68.45 -33.87 26.62
N PHE A 302 69.69 -33.41 26.70
CA PHE A 302 70.74 -34.02 27.49
C PHE A 302 71.04 -33.10 28.66
N ASN A 303 70.86 -33.61 29.88
CA ASN A 303 71.10 -32.86 31.09
C ASN A 303 71.95 -33.69 32.07
N TRP A 304 73.15 -33.21 32.38
CA TRP A 304 74.04 -33.83 33.35
C TRP A 304 74.44 -32.83 34.42
N ARG A 305 73.95 -33.11 35.64
CA ARG A 305 74.13 -32.27 36.82
C ARG A 305 74.34 -33.19 38.03
N PRO A 306 75.58 -33.68 38.24
CA PRO A 306 75.88 -34.55 39.36
C PRO A 306 75.56 -33.86 40.68
N LEU A 307 75.07 -34.63 41.66
CA LEU A 307 74.73 -34.19 43.02
C LEU A 307 73.53 -33.21 43.11
N SER A 308 72.68 -33.14 42.09
CA SER A 308 71.54 -32.20 42.05
C SER A 308 70.18 -32.80 42.43
N GLU A 309 70.14 -34.03 42.99
CA GLU A 309 68.88 -34.70 43.33
C GLU A 309 68.66 -34.83 44.86
N ASP A 310 67.44 -34.46 45.21
CA ASP A 310 66.90 -34.09 46.51
C ASP A 310 66.41 -35.31 47.31
N GLN A 311 67.29 -35.86 48.16
CA GLN A 311 66.92 -36.56 49.41
C GLN A 311 68.16 -36.86 50.28
N SER A 312 69.01 -35.87 50.53
CA SER A 312 70.06 -36.02 51.55
C SER A 312 69.50 -35.85 52.96
N ALA A 313 68.58 -36.74 53.37
CA ALA A 313 68.49 -37.10 54.76
C ALA A 313 69.57 -38.16 54.98
N VAL A 314 70.55 -37.89 55.84
CA VAL A 314 71.45 -38.93 56.35
C VAL A 314 70.58 -39.89 57.16
N LYS A 315 70.13 -40.99 56.55
CA LYS A 315 69.47 -42.08 57.28
C LYS A 315 70.55 -42.97 57.87
N PHE A 316 70.71 -42.90 59.19
CA PHE A 316 71.40 -43.91 59.96
C PHE A 316 70.43 -45.08 60.14
N ASP A 317 70.62 -46.15 59.38
CA ASP A 317 69.94 -47.42 59.68
C ASP A 317 70.81 -48.20 60.66
N SER A 318 70.51 -48.05 61.95
CA SER A 318 71.16 -48.80 63.03
C SER A 318 70.24 -49.92 63.47
N ALA A 319 70.09 -50.95 62.63
CA ALA A 319 69.42 -52.18 63.00
C ALA A 319 70.36 -53.39 62.78
N ALA A 320 70.82 -53.93 63.91
CA ALA A 320 71.62 -55.14 64.13
C ALA A 320 73.14 -54.92 64.31
N GLY A 321 73.60 -55.17 65.55
CA GLY A 321 74.90 -54.83 66.08
C GLY A 321 76.04 -55.72 65.59
N GLU A 322 76.96 -55.10 64.86
CA GLU A 322 78.38 -55.44 64.81
C GLU A 322 79.12 -54.14 64.48
N ILE A 323 80.14 -53.77 65.27
CA ILE A 323 80.91 -52.54 65.09
C ILE A 323 81.80 -52.71 63.86
N THR A 324 81.23 -52.45 62.68
CA THR A 324 81.97 -52.12 61.47
C THR A 324 81.44 -50.79 60.96
N SER A 325 82.29 -49.77 60.99
CA SER A 325 81.97 -48.42 60.54
C SER A 325 81.98 -48.36 59.01
N THR A 326 80.95 -48.87 58.36
CA THR A 326 80.72 -48.65 56.93
C THR A 326 79.94 -47.35 56.73
N LEU A 327 80.68 -46.27 56.47
CA LEU A 327 80.14 -45.00 56.00
C LEU A 327 79.60 -45.20 54.57
N ILE A 328 78.33 -45.54 54.42
CA ILE A 328 77.69 -45.62 53.10
C ILE A 328 77.10 -44.26 52.76
N ALA A 329 77.87 -43.46 52.02
CA ALA A 329 77.37 -42.25 51.36
C ALA A 329 76.82 -42.62 49.98
N THR A 330 75.50 -42.60 49.81
CA THR A 330 74.86 -42.81 48.51
C THR A 330 75.00 -41.55 47.65
N ILE A 331 75.82 -41.62 46.60
CA ILE A 331 75.97 -40.53 45.62
C ILE A 331 74.81 -40.62 44.61
N SER A 332 73.87 -39.66 44.66
CA SER A 332 72.73 -39.57 43.72
C SER A 332 73.03 -38.64 42.54
N GLY A 333 72.37 -38.86 41.40
CA GLY A 333 72.42 -37.96 40.23
C GLY A 333 73.70 -38.01 39.38
N LEU A 334 74.56 -39.03 39.52
CA LEU A 334 75.80 -39.15 38.72
C LEU A 334 75.56 -39.44 37.24
N LEU A 335 74.39 -39.96 36.87
CA LEU A 335 74.09 -40.33 35.50
C LEU A 335 73.39 -39.18 34.75
N PRO A 336 73.78 -38.89 33.50
CA PRO A 336 73.08 -37.92 32.67
C PRO A 336 71.66 -38.39 32.37
N LYS A 337 70.69 -37.47 32.44
CA LYS A 337 69.32 -37.71 31.99
C LYS A 337 69.22 -37.36 30.51
N LEU A 338 68.81 -38.35 29.71
CA LEU A 338 68.52 -38.18 28.28
C LEU A 338 67.01 -38.29 28.06
N SER A 339 66.44 -37.27 27.42
CA SER A 339 65.05 -37.28 26.94
C SER A 339 65.04 -36.98 25.45
N ALA A 340 64.51 -37.91 24.66
CA ALA A 340 64.30 -37.74 23.23
C ALA A 340 62.84 -38.06 22.92
N GLN A 341 62.14 -37.11 22.32
CA GLN A 341 60.74 -37.24 21.92
C GLN A 341 60.60 -36.81 20.46
N LYS A 342 59.77 -37.54 19.72
CA LYS A 342 59.40 -37.22 18.35
C LYS A 342 57.94 -37.59 18.17
N THR A 343 57.12 -36.60 17.87
CA THR A 343 55.67 -36.74 17.75
C THR A 343 55.22 -36.17 16.42
N HIS A 344 54.39 -36.91 15.70
CA HIS A 344 53.74 -36.48 14.48
C HIS A 344 52.23 -36.61 14.68
N GLN A 345 51.48 -35.53 14.49
CA GLN A 345 50.02 -35.54 14.57
C GLN A 345 49.43 -35.03 13.26
N HIS A 346 48.40 -35.72 12.78
CA HIS A 346 47.67 -35.35 11.58
C HIS A 346 46.18 -35.37 11.88
N ALA A 347 45.47 -34.27 11.59
CA ALA A 347 44.02 -34.26 11.65
C ALA A 347 43.43 -33.70 10.35
N ARG A 348 42.36 -34.33 9.89
CA ARG A 348 41.52 -33.84 8.80
C ARG A 348 40.09 -33.78 9.30
N VAL A 349 39.50 -32.60 9.25
CA VAL A 349 38.09 -32.40 9.62
C VAL A 349 37.34 -31.93 8.38
N LEU A 350 36.25 -32.63 8.06
CA LEU A 350 35.30 -32.24 7.02
C LEU A 350 33.94 -32.07 7.68
N LYS A 351 33.40 -30.85 7.64
CA LYS A 351 32.03 -30.56 8.05
C LYS A 351 31.25 -30.06 6.84
N GLN A 352 30.03 -30.55 6.67
CA GLN A 352 29.14 -30.14 5.58
C GLN A 352 27.84 -29.60 6.15
N GLN A 353 27.37 -28.48 5.64
CA GLN A 353 26.07 -27.89 5.94
C GLN A 353 25.32 -27.66 4.61
N GLN A 354 24.01 -27.92 4.62
CA GLN A 354 23.16 -27.77 3.45
C GLN A 354 21.92 -26.96 3.84
N LEU A 355 21.54 -26.01 3.00
CA LEU A 355 20.41 -25.11 3.22
C LEU A 355 19.71 -24.87 1.88
N ILE A 356 18.38 -24.89 1.87
CA ILE A 356 17.58 -24.53 0.71
C ILE A 356 16.96 -23.15 0.99
N VAL A 357 17.14 -22.21 0.06
CA VAL A 357 16.58 -20.86 0.15
C VAL A 357 15.79 -20.54 -1.11
N LYS A 358 14.75 -19.72 -0.96
CA LYS A 358 13.96 -19.24 -2.11
C LYS A 358 14.72 -18.17 -2.86
N ASP A 359 14.69 -18.24 -4.19
CA ASP A 359 15.32 -17.23 -5.04
C ASP A 359 14.77 -15.82 -4.78
N LYS A 360 15.68 -14.82 -4.74
CA LYS A 360 15.40 -13.39 -4.48
C LYS A 360 14.59 -13.13 -3.20
N SER A 361 14.75 -13.98 -2.17
CA SER A 361 14.10 -13.81 -0.87
C SER A 361 14.73 -12.68 -0.04
N ASP A 362 13.90 -11.78 0.49
CA ASP A 362 14.33 -10.74 1.43
C ASP A 362 14.85 -11.32 2.75
N GLN A 363 14.33 -12.48 3.16
CA GLN A 363 14.72 -13.14 4.40
C GLN A 363 15.85 -14.15 4.14
N PRO A 364 16.96 -14.11 4.92
CA PRO A 364 18.02 -15.08 4.81
C PRO A 364 17.59 -16.44 5.38
N GLY A 365 17.96 -17.53 4.70
CA GLY A 365 17.89 -18.85 5.32
C GLY A 365 18.96 -18.95 6.39
N THR A 366 18.61 -19.52 7.55
CA THR A 366 19.50 -19.58 8.72
C THR A 366 19.58 -20.99 9.29
N ILE A 367 20.79 -21.41 9.63
CA ILE A 367 21.07 -22.63 10.41
C ILE A 367 21.86 -22.22 11.65
N ASP A 368 21.24 -22.39 12.81
CA ASP A 368 21.85 -22.11 14.11
C ASP A 368 22.03 -23.41 14.91
N SER A 369 23.17 -23.50 15.61
CA SER A 369 23.48 -24.56 16.56
C SER A 369 24.22 -23.94 17.73
N SER A 370 23.67 -24.04 18.94
CA SER A 370 24.30 -23.53 20.15
C SER A 370 24.50 -24.65 21.16
N VAL A 371 25.63 -24.63 21.84
CA VAL A 371 25.87 -25.43 23.04
C VAL A 371 26.19 -24.47 24.17
N ASP A 372 25.38 -24.53 25.22
CA ASP A 372 25.56 -23.70 26.39
C ASP A 372 26.40 -24.43 27.43
N ILE A 373 27.55 -23.85 27.78
CA ILE A 373 28.44 -24.39 28.79
C ILE A 373 28.30 -23.55 30.05
N TYR A 374 28.10 -24.20 31.18
CA TYR A 374 27.98 -23.54 32.47
C TYR A 374 29.32 -23.60 33.20
N SER A 375 29.78 -22.45 33.68
CA SER A 375 30.96 -22.34 34.54
C SER A 375 30.55 -21.81 35.91
N SER A 376 31.17 -22.33 36.98
CA SER A 376 30.97 -21.77 38.31
C SER A 376 31.93 -20.61 38.54
N VAL A 377 31.37 -19.44 38.89
CA VAL A 377 32.14 -18.27 39.32
C VAL A 377 31.76 -17.95 40.76
N LEU A 378 32.75 -17.63 41.60
CA LEU A 378 32.48 -17.13 42.94
C LEU A 378 32.11 -15.65 42.84
N ASN A 379 30.93 -15.28 43.33
CA ASN A 379 30.53 -13.89 43.46
C ASN A 379 31.36 -13.21 44.57
N ALA A 380 31.35 -11.87 44.65
CA ALA A 380 32.11 -11.08 45.64
C ALA A 380 31.88 -11.49 47.11
N ASN A 381 30.78 -12.21 47.39
CA ASN A 381 30.41 -12.73 48.71
C ASN A 381 30.82 -14.20 48.95
N GLY A 382 31.62 -14.80 48.07
CA GLY A 382 32.10 -16.18 48.19
C GLY A 382 31.08 -17.27 47.83
N VAL A 383 29.91 -16.90 47.30
CA VAL A 383 28.86 -17.84 46.85
C VAL A 383 29.10 -18.20 45.38
N ALA A 384 29.11 -19.50 45.06
CA ALA A 384 29.23 -19.99 43.70
C ALA A 384 27.94 -19.73 42.89
N SER A 385 28.08 -19.09 41.73
CA SER A 385 27.01 -18.83 40.76
C SER A 385 27.37 -19.45 39.41
N LEU A 386 26.38 -20.01 38.71
CA LEU A 386 26.57 -20.57 37.37
C LEU A 386 26.44 -19.46 36.32
N THR A 387 27.50 -19.22 35.56
CA THR A 387 27.50 -18.31 34.40
C THR A 387 27.51 -19.14 33.11
N GLN A 388 26.54 -18.83 32.24
CA GLN A 388 26.42 -19.45 30.91
C GLN A 388 27.40 -18.82 29.93
N VAL A 389 28.16 -19.67 29.24
CA VAL A 389 29.05 -19.30 28.13
C VAL A 389 28.53 -20.00 26.87
N PRO A 390 27.81 -19.28 25.98
CA PRO A 390 27.23 -19.87 24.79
C PRO A 390 28.30 -20.08 23.70
N VAL A 391 28.37 -21.30 23.19
CA VAL A 391 29.16 -21.69 22.02
C VAL A 391 28.22 -21.83 20.84
N GLN A 392 28.09 -20.75 20.06
CA GLN A 392 27.15 -20.66 18.95
C GLN A 392 27.84 -20.79 17.59
N ASN A 393 27.26 -21.63 16.74
CA ASN A 393 27.50 -21.76 15.31
C ASN A 393 26.28 -21.23 14.56
N SER A 394 26.47 -20.29 13.64
CA SER A 394 25.41 -19.70 12.83
C SER A 394 25.86 -19.60 11.37
N LEU A 395 25.00 -20.02 10.44
CA LEU A 395 25.16 -19.85 9.01
C LEU A 395 23.90 -19.17 8.46
N LYS A 396 24.05 -17.98 7.88
CA LYS A 396 22.99 -17.22 7.22
C LYS A 396 23.34 -17.05 5.75
N ILE A 397 22.42 -17.40 4.86
CA ILE A 397 22.63 -17.31 3.42
C ILE A 397 21.44 -16.65 2.74
N LYS A 398 21.73 -15.74 1.81
CA LYS A 398 20.80 -15.25 0.78
C LYS A 398 21.33 -15.65 -0.58
N ALA A 399 20.42 -15.96 -1.50
CA ALA A 399 20.75 -16.28 -2.88
C ALA A 399 19.80 -15.56 -3.84
N ALA A 400 20.36 -15.06 -4.93
CA ALA A 400 19.60 -14.43 -6.00
C ALA A 400 20.16 -14.85 -7.37
N THR A 401 19.32 -15.37 -8.25
CA THR A 401 19.67 -15.59 -9.66
C THR A 401 19.84 -14.25 -10.37
N ILE A 402 20.86 -14.17 -11.22
CA ILE A 402 21.15 -12.97 -12.01
C ILE A 402 20.47 -13.10 -13.38
N ASP A 403 19.58 -12.18 -13.71
CA ASP A 403 18.83 -12.21 -14.97
C ASP A 403 19.80 -12.15 -16.18
N GLY A 404 19.66 -13.09 -17.11
CA GLY A 404 20.54 -13.21 -18.28
C GLY A 404 21.86 -13.95 -18.04
N SER A 405 22.08 -14.52 -16.85
CA SER A 405 23.26 -15.32 -16.49
C SER A 405 22.87 -16.61 -15.76
N ASP A 406 23.74 -17.62 -15.81
CA ASP A 406 23.63 -18.84 -14.99
C ASP A 406 24.37 -18.70 -13.64
N SER A 407 24.63 -17.45 -13.25
CA SER A 407 25.31 -17.11 -11.99
C SER A 407 24.30 -16.77 -10.91
N ILE A 408 24.64 -17.16 -9.69
CA ILE A 408 23.87 -16.94 -8.48
C ILE A 408 24.71 -16.03 -7.59
N ASP A 409 24.16 -14.88 -7.24
CA ASP A 409 24.72 -14.00 -6.21
C ASP A 409 24.40 -14.59 -4.83
N LEU A 410 25.43 -14.81 -4.03
CA LEU A 410 25.34 -15.39 -2.70
C LEU A 410 25.84 -14.41 -1.66
N GLY A 411 24.95 -14.03 -0.73
CA GLY A 411 25.32 -13.34 0.51
C GLY A 411 25.45 -14.34 1.64
N ILE A 412 26.64 -14.49 2.21
CA ILE A 412 26.96 -15.51 3.21
C ILE A 412 27.49 -14.84 4.48
N GLN A 413 26.90 -15.19 5.62
CA GLN A 413 27.40 -14.84 6.95
C GLN A 413 27.54 -16.12 7.77
N LEU A 414 28.73 -16.31 8.33
CA LEU A 414 29.14 -17.49 9.08
C LEU A 414 29.76 -17.04 10.40
N SER A 415 29.37 -17.69 11.49
CA SER A 415 30.00 -17.59 12.79
C SER A 415 30.17 -19.00 13.34
N LEU A 416 31.39 -19.40 13.64
CA LEU A 416 31.74 -20.71 14.20
C LEU A 416 32.39 -20.52 15.56
N GLY A 417 31.78 -21.05 16.61
CA GLY A 417 32.32 -21.11 17.95
C GLY A 417 32.86 -22.51 18.27
N SER A 418 34.05 -22.60 18.87
CA SER A 418 34.58 -23.84 19.43
C SER A 418 35.28 -23.59 20.76
N VAL A 419 35.20 -24.54 21.70
CA VAL A 419 35.92 -24.44 22.97
C VAL A 419 37.35 -24.92 22.75
N ILE A 420 38.33 -24.07 23.09
CA ILE A 420 39.76 -24.35 22.90
C ILE A 420 40.50 -24.61 24.21
N GLY A 421 39.87 -24.36 25.36
CA GLY A 421 40.48 -24.60 26.67
C GLY A 421 39.62 -24.14 27.83
N ASN A 422 40.18 -24.16 29.02
CA ASN A 422 39.54 -23.73 30.26
C ASN A 422 40.53 -22.87 31.06
N ASN A 423 40.11 -21.70 31.54
CA ASN A 423 40.91 -20.83 32.39
C ASN A 423 40.22 -20.69 33.75
N GLN A 424 40.81 -21.28 34.80
CA GLN A 424 40.28 -21.21 36.17
C GLN A 424 38.78 -21.56 36.29
N GLY A 425 38.30 -22.54 35.51
CA GLY A 425 36.90 -22.97 35.53
C GLY A 425 35.98 -22.29 34.50
N GLN A 426 36.46 -21.27 33.78
CA GLN A 426 35.75 -20.64 32.66
C GLN A 426 36.24 -21.14 31.29
N PRO A 427 35.35 -21.65 30.42
CA PRO A 427 35.72 -22.13 29.10
C PRO A 427 36.20 -20.97 28.20
N ILE A 428 37.29 -21.20 27.47
CA ILE A 428 37.79 -20.29 26.44
C ILE A 428 37.17 -20.71 25.10
N VAL A 429 36.43 -19.81 24.45
CA VAL A 429 35.76 -20.05 23.18
C VAL A 429 36.49 -19.31 22.05
N ALA A 430 37.02 -20.04 21.07
CA ALA A 430 37.47 -19.47 19.81
C ALA A 430 36.27 -19.17 18.91
N ARG A 431 36.30 -18.04 18.21
CA ARG A 431 35.26 -17.62 17.27
C ARG A 431 35.87 -17.31 15.91
N ASN A 432 35.42 -18.04 14.89
CA ASN A 432 35.78 -17.81 13.48
C ASN A 432 34.56 -17.28 12.75
N SER A 433 34.64 -16.06 12.20
CA SER A 433 33.54 -15.43 11.48
C SER A 433 33.93 -15.04 10.06
N LEU A 434 32.99 -15.18 9.12
CA LEU A 434 33.14 -14.77 7.72
C LEU A 434 31.84 -14.09 7.27
N ALA A 435 31.94 -12.94 6.63
CA ALA A 435 30.82 -12.28 5.97
C ALA A 435 31.28 -11.83 4.58
N THR A 436 30.62 -12.33 3.53
CA THR A 436 31.01 -12.03 2.15
C THR A 436 29.83 -12.15 1.19
N THR A 437 29.97 -11.50 0.04
CA THR A 437 29.07 -11.65 -1.11
C THR A 437 29.88 -12.13 -2.31
N ILE A 438 29.40 -13.13 -3.04
CA ILE A 438 30.12 -13.73 -4.17
C ILE A 438 29.16 -14.25 -5.24
N ASN A 439 29.53 -14.06 -6.50
CA ASN A 439 28.83 -14.64 -7.65
C ASN A 439 29.45 -15.99 -8.00
N ILE A 440 28.65 -17.06 -7.97
CA ILE A 440 29.07 -18.42 -8.34
C ILE A 440 28.09 -18.97 -9.38
N LYS A 441 28.60 -19.67 -10.39
CA LYS A 441 27.75 -20.33 -11.37
C LYS A 441 26.95 -21.47 -10.73
N ASN A 442 25.78 -21.75 -11.29
CA ASN A 442 24.95 -22.87 -10.87
C ASN A 442 25.72 -24.21 -10.98
N GLY A 443 25.83 -24.93 -9.87
CA GLY A 443 26.56 -26.21 -9.76
C GLY A 443 28.06 -26.09 -9.55
N ASP A 444 28.66 -24.92 -9.77
CA ASP A 444 30.09 -24.71 -9.56
C ASP A 444 30.41 -24.52 -8.06
N SER A 445 31.60 -24.93 -7.66
CA SER A 445 32.08 -24.77 -6.28
C SER A 445 33.16 -23.70 -6.22
N ALA A 446 32.99 -22.71 -5.35
CA ALA A 446 34.01 -21.68 -5.12
C ALA A 446 34.51 -21.69 -3.68
N ALA A 447 35.80 -21.39 -3.50
CA ALA A 447 36.37 -21.12 -2.18
C ALA A 447 36.04 -19.69 -1.77
N ILE A 448 35.31 -19.52 -0.66
CA ILE A 448 34.83 -18.20 -0.22
C ILE A 448 35.71 -17.56 0.85
N GLY A 449 36.58 -18.36 1.48
CA GLY A 449 37.43 -17.89 2.55
C GLY A 449 38.21 -19.04 3.20
N GLY A 450 39.26 -18.68 3.92
CA GLY A 450 40.14 -19.63 4.58
C GLY A 450 41.36 -18.95 5.17
N PHE A 451 42.11 -19.69 5.97
CA PHE A 451 43.41 -19.25 6.48
C PHE A 451 44.40 -20.43 6.46
N ALA A 452 45.67 -20.09 6.37
CA ALA A 452 46.76 -21.05 6.49
C ALA A 452 47.79 -20.51 7.49
N ILE A 453 48.12 -21.33 8.49
CA ILE A 453 49.13 -21.06 9.50
C ILE A 453 50.26 -22.07 9.28
N ASP A 454 51.49 -21.59 9.08
CA ASP A 454 52.71 -22.41 9.16
C ASP A 454 53.62 -21.73 10.19
N GLU A 455 53.71 -22.34 11.37
CA GLU A 455 54.53 -21.85 12.46
C GLU A 455 55.61 -22.86 12.76
N ALA A 456 56.85 -22.37 12.92
CA ALA A 456 57.99 -23.20 13.30
C ALA A 456 58.74 -22.52 14.43
N LEU A 457 58.82 -23.18 15.58
CA LEU A 457 59.56 -22.73 16.75
C LEU A 457 60.77 -23.65 16.96
N ALA A 458 61.93 -23.03 17.13
CA ALA A 458 63.14 -23.74 17.52
C ALA A 458 63.65 -23.16 18.85
N GLY A 459 63.77 -24.01 19.86
CA GLY A 459 64.35 -23.68 21.15
C GLY A 459 65.69 -24.39 21.32
N TYR A 460 66.70 -23.67 21.81
CA TYR A 460 68.02 -24.22 22.11
C TYR A 460 68.38 -23.93 23.56
N ASN A 461 68.97 -24.92 24.23
CA ASN A 461 69.61 -24.80 25.55
C ASN A 461 68.79 -24.03 26.59
N ARG A 462 67.46 -24.18 26.58
CA ARG A 462 66.62 -23.58 27.62
C ARG A 462 66.93 -24.28 28.95
N ALA A 463 67.43 -23.52 29.92
CA ALA A 463 67.51 -23.98 31.30
C ALA A 463 66.07 -24.16 31.84
N PRO A 464 65.83 -25.10 32.77
CA PRO A 464 64.55 -25.15 33.47
C PRO A 464 64.40 -23.85 34.27
N THR A 465 63.67 -22.87 33.74
CA THR A 465 63.38 -21.63 34.45
C THR A 465 62.37 -21.92 35.55
N ALA A 466 62.69 -21.49 36.76
CA ALA A 466 61.73 -21.47 37.87
C ALA A 466 60.58 -20.53 37.50
N ALA A 467 59.36 -21.08 37.50
CA ALA A 467 58.07 -20.41 37.34
C ALA A 467 57.81 -19.64 36.02
N GLY A 468 56.80 -20.10 35.27
CA GLY A 468 55.87 -19.17 34.60
C GLY A 468 55.76 -19.14 33.07
N ALA A 469 56.46 -19.96 32.29
CA ALA A 469 56.30 -19.96 30.83
C ALA A 469 55.53 -21.21 30.34
N SER A 470 54.20 -21.07 30.20
CA SER A 470 53.35 -22.01 29.49
C SER A 470 53.63 -21.91 27.98
N GLY A 471 54.49 -22.78 27.46
CA GLY A 471 54.78 -22.88 26.03
C GLY A 471 55.42 -24.22 25.69
N ALA A 472 55.15 -24.73 24.48
CA ALA A 472 55.66 -26.00 23.97
C ALA A 472 57.17 -26.14 24.20
N GLY A 473 57.56 -27.18 24.95
CA GLY A 473 58.95 -27.47 25.32
C GLY A 473 59.26 -27.54 26.83
N ALA A 474 58.25 -27.66 27.69
CA ALA A 474 58.46 -27.93 29.12
C ALA A 474 58.94 -29.37 29.36
N PHE A 475 60.24 -29.61 29.26
CA PHE A 475 60.83 -30.88 29.69
C PHE A 475 60.89 -30.92 31.21
N GLY A 476 60.05 -31.77 31.81
CA GLY A 476 60.17 -32.30 33.17
C GLY A 476 60.52 -31.27 34.25
N GLN A 477 59.50 -30.73 34.92
CA GLN A 477 59.70 -30.04 36.19
C GLN A 477 60.43 -30.98 37.16
N ASN A 478 61.53 -30.51 37.74
CA ASN A 478 61.90 -30.94 39.08
C ASN A 478 61.58 -29.73 39.98
N GLN A 479 60.43 -29.79 40.67
CA GLN A 479 59.88 -28.68 41.48
C GLN A 479 60.71 -28.38 42.74
N ASN A 480 61.68 -29.23 43.11
CA ASN A 480 62.50 -29.05 44.30
C ASN A 480 63.86 -28.42 43.96
N GLN A 481 63.86 -27.19 43.43
CA GLN A 481 65.10 -26.42 43.31
C GLN A 481 65.32 -25.59 44.56
N ASN A 482 66.14 -26.11 45.48
CA ASN A 482 66.73 -25.32 46.55
C ASN A 482 67.76 -24.33 45.91
N PRO A 483 67.59 -23.00 46.01
CA PRO A 483 68.47 -22.02 45.37
C PRO A 483 69.90 -22.02 45.93
N ASN A 484 70.16 -22.76 47.02
CA ASN A 484 71.47 -22.82 47.68
C ASN A 484 72.33 -24.03 47.28
N GLN A 485 71.96 -24.83 46.26
CA GLN A 485 72.79 -25.94 45.79
C GLN A 485 73.23 -25.76 44.34
N SER A 486 74.50 -25.40 44.17
CA SER A 486 75.16 -25.34 42.87
C SER A 486 75.74 -26.72 42.52
N PRO A 487 75.40 -27.31 41.37
CA PRO A 487 76.02 -28.57 40.95
C PRO A 487 77.52 -28.37 40.68
N LEU A 488 78.32 -29.43 40.79
CA LEU A 488 79.77 -29.37 40.49
C LEU A 488 80.06 -28.83 39.09
N PHE A 489 79.23 -29.20 38.12
CA PHE A 489 79.14 -28.58 36.81
C PHE A 489 77.72 -28.79 36.26
N ASN A 490 77.36 -27.98 35.26
CA ASN A 490 76.08 -28.09 34.58
C ASN A 490 76.33 -28.22 33.07
N LEU A 491 76.15 -29.44 32.55
CA LEU A 491 76.19 -29.71 31.12
C LEU A 491 74.76 -29.92 30.63
N ASN A 492 74.21 -28.88 30.01
CA ASN A 492 72.89 -28.91 29.39
C ASN A 492 73.02 -28.66 27.89
N ARG A 493 72.52 -29.60 27.08
CA ARG A 493 72.28 -29.40 25.66
C ARG A 493 70.87 -29.85 25.34
N SER A 494 70.02 -28.88 24.99
CA SER A 494 68.64 -29.16 24.58
C SER A 494 68.35 -28.52 23.23
N LYS A 495 67.55 -29.22 22.42
CA LYS A 495 66.99 -28.74 21.17
C LYS A 495 65.53 -29.19 21.11
N ALA A 496 64.62 -28.23 21.09
CA ALA A 496 63.22 -28.45 20.81
C ALA A 496 62.89 -27.83 19.45
N PHE A 497 62.12 -28.54 18.64
CA PHE A 497 61.62 -28.08 17.37
C PHE A 497 60.14 -28.44 17.29
N ASP A 498 59.30 -27.43 17.21
CA ASP A 498 57.87 -27.57 17.01
C ASP A 498 57.52 -26.93 15.67
N ARG A 499 56.81 -27.65 14.81
CA ARG A 499 56.23 -27.13 13.58
C ARG A 499 54.76 -27.47 13.50
N ARG A 500 53.93 -26.43 13.44
CA ARG A 500 52.49 -26.54 13.25
C ARG A 500 52.08 -25.98 11.90
N LYS A 501 51.44 -26.80 11.08
CA LYS A 501 50.75 -26.41 9.87
C LYS A 501 49.26 -26.61 10.03
N GLN A 502 48.47 -25.57 9.80
CA GLN A 502 47.03 -25.64 9.81
C GLN A 502 46.49 -24.93 8.57
N GLN A 503 45.58 -25.58 7.86
CA GLN A 503 44.91 -25.04 6.69
C GLN A 503 43.41 -25.20 6.88
N TYR A 504 42.68 -24.12 6.72
CA TYR A 504 41.24 -24.08 6.83
C TYR A 504 40.66 -23.40 5.60
N ILE A 505 39.75 -24.06 4.88
CA ILE A 505 39.13 -23.55 3.66
C ILE A 505 37.62 -23.83 3.71
N ILE A 506 36.84 -22.85 3.28
CA ILE A 506 35.39 -22.92 3.16
C ILE A 506 35.03 -22.90 1.67
N PHE A 507 34.35 -23.96 1.23
CA PHE A 507 33.80 -24.06 -0.12
C PHE A 507 32.29 -23.91 -0.11
N VAL A 508 31.75 -23.26 -1.13
CA VAL A 508 30.32 -23.10 -1.32
C VAL A 508 29.94 -23.50 -2.74
N THR A 509 28.83 -24.23 -2.83
CA THR A 509 28.27 -24.75 -4.07
C THR A 509 26.77 -24.46 -4.10
N PRO A 510 26.29 -23.51 -4.91
CA PRO A 510 24.87 -23.29 -5.12
C PRO A 510 24.33 -24.17 -6.26
N GLU A 511 23.08 -24.63 -6.15
CA GLU A 511 22.42 -25.44 -7.16
C GLU A 511 20.94 -25.04 -7.24
N VAL A 512 20.48 -24.64 -8.43
CA VAL A 512 19.06 -24.30 -8.66
C VAL A 512 18.23 -25.58 -8.77
N LEU A 513 17.24 -25.73 -7.89
CA LEU A 513 16.33 -26.86 -7.87
C LEU A 513 15.14 -26.59 -8.81
N LYS A 514 14.86 -27.56 -9.68
CA LYS A 514 13.67 -27.54 -10.55
C LYS A 514 12.38 -27.89 -9.79
N THR A 515 12.51 -28.68 -8.73
CA THR A 515 11.40 -29.14 -7.87
C THR A 515 11.91 -29.34 -6.45
N ALA A 516 11.13 -28.94 -5.43
CA ALA A 516 11.48 -29.12 -4.03
C ALA A 516 11.76 -30.59 -3.66
N SER A 517 11.07 -31.55 -4.29
CA SER A 517 11.26 -32.99 -4.06
C SER A 517 12.67 -33.49 -4.45
N ALA A 518 13.28 -32.90 -5.49
CA ALA A 518 14.63 -33.28 -5.92
C ALA A 518 15.70 -32.86 -4.90
N GLY A 519 15.48 -31.74 -4.18
CA GLY A 519 16.38 -31.30 -3.11
C GLY A 519 16.39 -32.23 -1.90
N ASN A 520 15.25 -32.86 -1.59
CA ASN A 520 15.11 -33.73 -0.44
C ASN A 520 15.74 -35.12 -0.65
N GLU A 521 15.74 -35.67 -1.87
CA GLU A 521 16.23 -37.03 -2.13
C GLU A 521 17.72 -37.20 -1.80
N ASP A 522 18.54 -36.20 -2.13
CA ASP A 522 19.97 -36.23 -1.78
C ASP A 522 20.20 -36.14 -0.27
N MET A 523 19.36 -35.36 0.44
CA MET A 523 19.43 -35.24 1.88
C MET A 523 19.01 -36.57 2.54
N THR A 524 17.88 -37.15 2.15
CA THR A 524 17.39 -38.41 2.73
C THR A 524 18.35 -39.57 2.45
N ARG A 525 18.91 -39.64 1.24
CA ARG A 525 19.94 -40.64 0.87
C ARG A 525 21.18 -40.52 1.74
N LYS A 526 21.68 -39.30 2.01
CA LYS A 526 22.84 -39.07 2.89
C LYS A 526 22.57 -39.44 4.35
N PHE A 527 21.37 -39.18 4.86
CA PHE A 527 20.99 -39.50 6.23
C PHE A 527 20.49 -40.94 6.42
N ARG A 528 20.48 -41.78 5.36
CA ARG A 528 19.89 -43.13 5.37
C ARG A 528 18.46 -43.15 5.91
N LEU A 529 17.72 -42.07 5.69
CA LEU A 529 16.32 -41.99 6.05
C LEU A 529 15.55 -42.62 4.89
N ASN A 530 14.86 -43.73 5.15
CA ASN A 530 13.94 -44.31 4.17
C ASN A 530 12.86 -43.27 3.87
N SER A 531 12.94 -42.63 2.70
CA SER A 531 11.87 -41.80 2.17
C SER A 531 10.76 -42.71 1.66
N GLY A 532 9.99 -43.29 2.58
CA GLY A 532 9.01 -44.30 2.23
C GLY A 532 8.29 -44.92 3.42
N GLU A 533 7.75 -44.10 4.32
CA GLU A 533 6.57 -44.47 5.12
C GLU A 533 5.67 -43.24 5.22
N LYS A 534 4.79 -43.12 4.22
CA LYS A 534 3.45 -42.54 4.35
C LYS A 534 2.50 -43.38 3.53
#